data_AF-A0A9D1CV54-F1
#
_entry.id   AF-A0A9D1CV54-F1
#
_cell.length_a   1.000
_cell.length_b   1.000
_cell.length_c   1.000
_cell.angle_alpha   90.00
_cell.angle_beta   90.00
_cell.angle_gamma   90.00
#
_symmetry.space_group_name_H-M   'P 1'
#
loop_
_entity.id
_entity.type
_entity.pdbx_description
1 polymer ?
#
loop_
_entity_poly.entity_id
_entity_poly.type
_entity_poly.pdbx_seq_one_letter_code
_entity_poly.pdbx_strand_id
1 'polypeptide(L)'
;MRKILALALCFLIALIPFTARAEPLPEAAQTWLPADAAYLDAADGSLTYQVDGTLWTLTLDGAGNAVSLRGEGEAVGGLQTSAEAEAALLSLDAAALILRAEEGENAARLYFVATTAAGWAEFVTTGELAAGELAFGQFLANGQLTFAGANQVLRILRPGAQLDGMDLDDDDGMLVYEGDAWLDGQEYEFELDAHTGRLLEWERD
;
A
#
# COMPACT_ATOMS: atom_id res chain seq x y z
N MET A 1 -58.09 8.97 19.22
CA MET A 1 -58.09 10.02 18.17
C MET A 1 -57.85 9.33 16.82
N ARG A 2 -58.79 9.50 15.88
CA ARG A 2 -58.76 9.38 14.39
C ARG A 2 -57.54 8.65 13.77
N LYS A 3 -57.64 7.42 13.23
CA LYS A 3 -58.17 6.94 11.92
C LYS A 3 -57.47 7.45 10.65
N ILE A 4 -57.07 6.51 9.76
CA ILE A 4 -57.04 6.45 8.26
C ILE A 4 -55.68 5.86 7.76
N LEU A 5 -55.62 4.59 7.32
CA LEU A 5 -55.75 4.04 5.94
C LEU A 5 -54.66 4.56 4.97
N ALA A 6 -54.13 3.86 3.97
CA ALA A 6 -54.03 2.48 3.49
C ALA A 6 -53.23 2.55 2.15
N LEU A 7 -52.80 1.40 1.64
CA LEU A 7 -52.63 1.07 0.20
C LEU A 7 -51.25 1.23 -0.47
N ALA A 8 -50.55 0.09 -0.53
CA ALA A 8 -49.99 -0.59 -1.70
C ALA A 8 -49.42 0.22 -2.90
N LEU A 9 -48.17 -0.09 -3.26
CA LEU A 9 -47.82 -0.43 -4.66
C LEU A 9 -46.60 -1.36 -4.71
N CYS A 10 -46.84 -2.61 -5.09
CA CYS A 10 -45.83 -3.52 -5.60
C CYS A 10 -45.24 -2.97 -6.92
N PHE A 11 -43.93 -3.01 -7.08
CA PHE A 11 -43.34 -3.39 -8.37
C PHE A 11 -41.97 -4.07 -8.16
N LEU A 12 -42.06 -5.40 -8.17
CA LEU A 12 -41.12 -6.36 -8.74
C LEU A 12 -40.05 -5.71 -9.66
N ILE A 13 -38.79 -5.63 -9.22
CA ILE A 13 -37.63 -5.64 -10.13
C ILE A 13 -36.58 -6.59 -9.55
N ALA A 14 -36.42 -7.71 -10.26
CA ALA A 14 -35.29 -8.62 -10.33
C ALA A 14 -34.83 -9.33 -9.04
N LEU A 15 -35.14 -10.62 -8.97
CA LEU A 15 -34.14 -11.61 -8.55
C LEU A 15 -32.82 -11.31 -9.27
N ILE A 16 -31.81 -10.88 -8.52
CA ILE A 16 -30.44 -11.24 -8.84
C ILE A 16 -30.04 -12.19 -7.71
N PRO A 17 -29.85 -13.50 -7.97
CA PRO A 17 -29.17 -14.33 -7.01
C PRO A 17 -27.69 -13.95 -7.10
N PHE A 18 -27.28 -12.85 -6.47
CA PHE A 18 -25.87 -12.64 -6.21
C PHE A 18 -25.55 -13.26 -4.86
N THR A 19 -25.67 -14.59 -4.82
CA THR A 19 -24.85 -15.36 -3.88
C THR A 19 -23.43 -15.42 -4.45
N ALA A 20 -22.78 -14.27 -4.60
CA ALA A 20 -21.37 -14.24 -4.31
C ALA A 20 -21.33 -14.34 -2.80
N ARG A 21 -21.18 -15.57 -2.29
CA ARG A 21 -20.77 -15.75 -0.91
C ARG A 21 -19.41 -15.06 -0.87
N ALA A 22 -19.36 -13.84 -0.31
CA ALA A 22 -18.08 -13.19 -0.03
C ALA A 22 -17.22 -14.27 0.63
N GLU A 23 -16.10 -14.61 0.00
CA GLU A 23 -15.18 -15.61 0.52
C GLU A 23 -14.89 -15.20 1.98
N PRO A 24 -15.01 -16.13 2.95
CA PRO A 24 -14.77 -15.80 4.34
C PRO A 24 -13.37 -15.22 4.46
N LEU A 25 -13.28 -14.05 5.09
CA LEU A 25 -12.03 -13.32 5.23
C LEU A 25 -10.94 -14.25 5.80
N PRO A 26 -9.80 -14.44 5.11
CA PRO A 26 -8.71 -15.26 5.63
C PRO A 26 -8.32 -14.81 7.04
N GLU A 27 -8.02 -15.75 7.94
CA GLU A 27 -7.69 -15.44 9.34
C GLU A 27 -6.46 -14.52 9.44
N ALA A 28 -5.49 -14.69 8.55
CA ALA A 28 -4.33 -13.80 8.43
C ALA A 28 -4.70 -12.39 7.97
N ALA A 29 -5.81 -12.19 7.25
CA ALA A 29 -6.26 -10.87 6.83
C ALA A 29 -7.01 -10.11 7.93
N GLN A 30 -7.65 -10.83 8.87
CA GLN A 30 -8.35 -10.22 10.01
C GLN A 30 -7.41 -9.39 10.89
N THR A 31 -6.12 -9.72 10.93
CA THR A 31 -5.12 -8.98 11.72
C THR A 31 -4.70 -7.66 11.08
N TRP A 32 -4.95 -7.47 9.77
CA TRP A 32 -4.57 -6.28 9.02
C TRP A 32 -5.72 -5.29 8.84
N LEU A 33 -6.97 -5.76 8.96
CA LEU A 33 -8.13 -4.89 8.80
C LEU A 33 -8.42 -4.10 10.08
N PRO A 34 -8.71 -2.80 9.98
CA PRO A 34 -9.20 -2.03 11.11
C PRO A 34 -10.60 -2.53 11.52
N ALA A 35 -10.95 -2.34 12.79
CA ALA A 35 -12.14 -2.95 13.39
C ALA A 35 -13.48 -2.48 12.78
N ASP A 36 -13.47 -1.31 12.15
CA ASP A 36 -14.58 -0.65 11.49
C ASP A 36 -14.58 -0.85 9.96
N ALA A 37 -13.65 -1.62 9.41
CA ALA A 37 -13.58 -1.90 7.98
C ALA A 37 -14.84 -2.60 7.46
N ALA A 38 -15.45 -2.04 6.42
CA ALA A 38 -16.45 -2.70 5.61
C ALA A 38 -15.76 -3.50 4.50
N TYR A 39 -15.62 -4.81 4.70
CA TYR A 39 -15.04 -5.71 3.71
C TYR A 39 -15.94 -5.85 2.47
N LEU A 40 -15.34 -5.75 1.28
CA LEU A 40 -16.05 -5.78 0.00
C LEU A 40 -15.76 -7.04 -0.80
N ASP A 41 -14.48 -7.36 -1.01
CA ASP A 41 -14.07 -8.50 -1.83
C ASP A 41 -12.64 -8.97 -1.50
N ALA A 42 -12.32 -10.22 -1.88
CA ALA A 42 -10.95 -10.69 -1.94
C ALA A 42 -10.73 -11.58 -3.17
N ALA A 43 -9.67 -11.30 -3.90
CA ALA A 43 -9.27 -12.05 -5.08
C ALA A 43 -7.74 -12.07 -5.18
N ASP A 44 -7.18 -13.24 -5.51
CA ASP A 44 -5.76 -13.41 -5.84
C ASP A 44 -4.77 -12.80 -4.83
N GLY A 45 -5.04 -12.98 -3.53
CA GLY A 45 -4.20 -12.44 -2.44
C GLY A 45 -4.42 -10.96 -2.15
N SER A 46 -5.35 -10.29 -2.84
CA SER A 46 -5.75 -8.92 -2.55
C SER A 46 -7.10 -8.87 -1.85
N LEU A 47 -7.25 -7.91 -0.95
CA LEU A 47 -8.46 -7.64 -0.19
C LEU A 47 -8.88 -6.19 -0.40
N THR A 48 -10.13 -6.00 -0.78
CA THR A 48 -10.73 -4.69 -0.92
C THR A 48 -11.71 -4.43 0.22
N TYR A 49 -11.53 -3.31 0.89
CA TYR A 49 -12.37 -2.89 2.02
C TYR A 49 -12.55 -1.38 2.03
N GLN A 50 -13.53 -0.89 2.77
CA GLN A 50 -13.80 0.54 2.92
C GLN A 50 -13.71 0.97 4.39
N VAL A 51 -13.08 2.10 4.64
CA VAL A 51 -13.02 2.77 5.96
C VAL A 51 -13.28 4.25 5.72
N ASP A 52 -14.23 4.83 6.46
CA ASP A 52 -14.59 6.26 6.38
C ASP A 52 -14.85 6.79 4.95
N GLY A 53 -15.33 5.90 4.06
CA GLY A 53 -15.60 6.24 2.66
C GLY A 53 -14.41 6.00 1.72
N THR A 54 -13.18 5.88 2.22
CA THR A 54 -11.99 5.54 1.42
C THR A 54 -11.98 4.06 1.07
N LEU A 55 -11.80 3.76 -0.21
CA LEU A 55 -11.63 2.40 -0.70
C LEU A 55 -10.16 2.01 -0.59
N TRP A 56 -9.90 0.91 0.12
CA TRP A 56 -8.57 0.36 0.34
C TRP A 56 -8.41 -0.98 -0.35
N THR A 57 -7.24 -1.19 -0.94
CA THR A 57 -6.79 -2.49 -1.44
C THR A 57 -5.52 -2.89 -0.70
N LEU A 58 -5.58 -3.97 0.07
CA LEU A 58 -4.46 -4.59 0.77
C LEU A 58 -4.06 -5.87 0.02
N THR A 59 -2.80 -5.99 -0.37
CA THR A 59 -2.26 -7.23 -0.95
C THR A 59 -1.46 -7.98 0.10
N LEU A 60 -1.69 -9.29 0.19
CA LEU A 60 -0.97 -10.22 1.05
C LEU A 60 -0.14 -11.21 0.21
N ASP A 61 0.96 -11.68 0.76
CA ASP A 61 1.72 -12.81 0.19
C ASP A 61 1.04 -14.16 0.48
N GLY A 62 1.58 -15.25 -0.06
CA GLY A 62 1.08 -16.61 0.18
C GLY A 62 1.20 -17.10 1.63
N ALA A 63 1.91 -16.36 2.49
CA ALA A 63 2.03 -16.61 3.92
C ALA A 63 1.10 -15.71 4.77
N GLY A 64 0.38 -14.77 4.15
CA GLY A 64 -0.55 -13.84 4.80
C GLY A 64 0.08 -12.55 5.32
N ASN A 65 1.31 -12.22 4.94
CA ASN A 65 1.95 -10.95 5.30
C ASN A 65 1.52 -9.84 4.34
N ALA A 66 1.35 -8.62 4.84
CA ALA A 66 1.09 -7.47 3.98
C ALA A 66 2.27 -7.19 3.04
N VAL A 67 1.95 -6.96 1.77
CA VAL A 67 2.87 -6.65 0.67
C VAL A 67 2.68 -5.21 0.23
N SER A 68 1.43 -4.76 0.12
CA SER A 68 1.10 -3.38 -0.21
C SER A 68 -0.27 -2.98 0.32
N LEU A 69 -0.46 -1.67 0.54
CA LEU A 69 -1.75 -1.07 0.85
C LEU A 69 -1.93 0.16 -0.04
N ARG A 70 -3.08 0.23 -0.72
CA ARG A 70 -3.44 1.36 -1.58
C ARG A 70 -4.80 1.89 -1.21
N GLY A 71 -4.88 3.18 -0.91
CA GLY A 71 -6.12 3.92 -0.67
C GLY A 71 -6.45 4.79 -1.88
N GLU A 72 -7.60 4.56 -2.50
CA GLU A 72 -8.08 5.36 -3.63
C GLU A 72 -8.92 6.55 -3.12
N GLY A 73 -8.48 7.77 -3.41
CA GLY A 73 -9.24 9.00 -3.12
C GLY A 73 -8.36 10.22 -2.85
N GLU A 74 -9.01 11.38 -2.72
CA GLU A 74 -8.42 12.57 -2.08
C GLU A 74 -8.80 12.54 -0.60
N ALA A 75 -7.85 12.81 0.29
CA ALA A 75 -8.08 12.83 1.73
C ALA A 75 -9.15 13.88 2.12
N VAL A 76 -10.36 13.44 2.44
CA VAL A 76 -11.38 14.32 3.00
C VAL A 76 -11.04 14.60 4.46
N GLY A 77 -10.72 15.86 4.78
CA GLY A 77 -10.34 16.25 6.14
C GLY A 77 -8.90 15.86 6.53
N GLY A 78 -8.02 15.72 5.54
CA GLY A 78 -6.61 15.45 5.79
C GLY A 78 -5.87 16.64 6.42
N LEU A 79 -4.71 16.35 6.98
CA LEU A 79 -3.77 17.35 7.50
C LEU A 79 -3.29 18.22 6.36
N GLN A 80 -3.57 19.52 6.42
CA GLN A 80 -3.35 20.40 5.28
C GLN A 80 -1.89 20.78 5.12
N THR A 81 -1.13 20.84 6.21
CA THR A 81 0.27 21.27 6.18
C THR A 81 1.24 20.09 6.25
N SER A 82 2.36 20.22 5.54
CA SER A 82 3.50 19.30 5.62
C SER A 82 3.97 19.09 7.06
N ALA A 83 4.09 20.15 7.86
CA ALA A 83 4.52 20.04 9.26
C ALA A 83 3.58 19.17 10.12
N GLU A 84 2.27 19.28 9.93
CA GLU A 84 1.29 18.45 10.65
C GLU A 84 1.36 16.99 10.18
N ALA A 85 1.44 16.77 8.86
CA ALA A 85 1.58 15.44 8.29
C ALA A 85 2.88 14.76 8.75
N GLU A 86 4.00 15.49 8.78
CA GLU A 86 5.29 14.98 9.24
C GLU A 86 5.25 14.62 10.71
N ALA A 87 4.63 15.45 11.55
CA ALA A 87 4.42 15.15 12.96
C ALA A 87 3.55 13.90 13.16
N ALA A 88 2.52 13.71 12.33
CA ALA A 88 1.71 12.50 12.35
C ALA A 88 2.52 11.25 12.00
N LEU A 89 3.28 11.28 10.89
CA LEU A 89 4.16 10.18 10.49
C LEU A 89 5.20 9.86 11.57
N LEU A 90 5.86 10.87 12.13
CA LEU A 90 6.88 10.69 13.17
C LEU A 90 6.31 10.20 14.51
N SER A 91 5.00 10.36 14.74
CA SER A 91 4.32 9.75 15.89
C SER A 91 4.09 8.25 15.72
N LEU A 92 3.95 7.79 14.46
CA LEU A 92 3.83 6.38 14.10
C LEU A 92 5.19 5.71 14.05
N ASP A 93 6.17 6.40 13.46
CA ASP A 93 7.54 5.94 13.35
C ASP A 93 8.53 7.11 13.47
N ALA A 94 9.13 7.24 14.64
CA ALA A 94 10.10 8.29 14.93
C ALA A 94 11.40 8.17 14.12
N ALA A 95 11.65 7.03 13.47
CA ALA A 95 12.79 6.80 12.60
C ALA A 95 12.47 7.02 11.10
N ALA A 96 11.23 7.39 10.76
CA ALA A 96 10.85 7.62 9.38
C ALA A 96 11.67 8.75 8.74
N LEU A 97 12.14 8.49 7.53
CA LEU A 97 12.79 9.46 6.67
C LEU A 97 11.77 10.06 5.72
N ILE A 98 11.50 11.37 5.86
CA ILE A 98 10.67 12.12 4.93
C ILE A 98 11.53 12.54 3.74
N LEU A 99 11.21 12.02 2.55
CA LEU A 99 11.92 12.32 1.31
C LEU A 99 11.42 13.60 0.66
N ARG A 100 10.10 13.82 0.73
CA ARG A 100 9.41 14.95 0.12
C ARG A 100 8.04 15.15 0.76
N ALA A 101 7.60 16.40 0.81
CA ALA A 101 6.23 16.76 1.12
C ALA A 101 5.65 17.64 0.00
N GLU A 102 4.38 17.44 -0.32
CA GLU A 102 3.61 18.25 -1.28
C GLU A 102 2.36 18.77 -0.58
N GLU A 103 2.16 20.09 -0.57
CA GLU A 103 0.92 20.71 -0.08
C GLU A 103 -0.17 20.50 -1.14
N GLY A 104 -1.20 19.71 -0.82
CA GLY A 104 -2.34 19.49 -1.70
C GLY A 104 -3.53 20.39 -1.37
N GLU A 105 -4.56 20.36 -2.22
CA GLU A 105 -5.80 21.13 -1.99
C GLU A 105 -6.56 20.65 -0.75
N ASN A 106 -6.54 19.33 -0.51
CA ASN A 106 -7.29 18.69 0.57
C ASN A 106 -6.40 18.15 1.71
N ALA A 107 -5.15 17.79 1.42
CA ALA A 107 -4.17 17.33 2.40
C ALA A 107 -2.74 17.47 1.88
N ALA A 108 -1.78 17.57 2.80
CA ALA A 108 -0.37 17.40 2.50
C ALA A 108 -0.06 15.91 2.27
N ARG A 109 0.65 15.65 1.18
CA ARG A 109 1.14 14.32 0.82
C ARG A 109 2.60 14.18 1.20
N LEU A 110 2.92 13.14 1.95
CA LEU A 110 4.29 12.77 2.28
C LEU A 110 4.76 11.62 1.41
N TYR A 111 6.03 11.68 1.02
CA TYR A 111 6.78 10.58 0.43
C TYR A 111 7.87 10.21 1.42
N PHE A 112 7.90 8.96 1.87
CA PHE A 112 8.72 8.57 3.01
C PHE A 112 9.18 7.12 2.96
N VAL A 113 10.19 6.83 3.78
CA VAL A 113 10.62 5.49 4.17
C VAL A 113 10.47 5.38 5.68
N ALA A 114 9.74 4.38 6.14
CA ALA A 114 9.56 4.00 7.54
C ALA A 114 10.13 2.59 7.77
N THR A 115 10.21 2.18 9.03
CA THR A 115 10.80 0.92 9.52
C THR A 115 10.20 -0.31 8.85
N THR A 116 8.92 -0.28 8.46
CA THR A 116 8.22 -1.43 7.86
C THR A 116 7.48 -1.10 6.58
N ALA A 117 7.54 0.15 6.11
CA ALA A 117 6.76 0.61 4.98
C ALA A 117 7.48 1.74 4.23
N ALA A 118 7.33 1.79 2.92
CA ALA A 118 7.76 2.93 2.11
C ALA A 118 6.67 3.28 1.11
N GLY A 119 6.62 4.53 0.69
CA GLY A 119 5.65 5.00 -0.30
C GLY A 119 5.19 6.41 -0.03
N TRP A 120 3.92 6.69 -0.36
CA TRP A 120 3.30 7.98 -0.05
C TRP A 120 2.03 7.82 0.76
N ALA A 121 1.75 8.82 1.60
CA ALA A 121 0.53 8.87 2.39
C ALA A 121 0.04 10.31 2.62
N GLU A 122 -1.27 10.42 2.78
CA GLU A 122 -1.97 11.57 3.35
C GLU A 122 -2.62 11.10 4.65
N PHE A 123 -2.55 11.93 5.70
CA PHE A 123 -3.03 11.56 7.04
C PHE A 123 -4.22 12.41 7.43
N VAL A 124 -5.14 11.85 8.22
CA VAL A 124 -6.15 12.64 8.94
C VAL A 124 -5.61 13.12 10.30
N THR A 125 -6.31 14.06 10.92
CA THR A 125 -5.93 14.65 12.24
C THR A 125 -5.76 13.64 13.37
N THR A 126 -6.39 12.47 13.28
CA THR A 126 -6.26 11.36 14.24
C THR A 126 -4.99 10.53 14.04
N GLY A 127 -4.22 10.78 12.97
CA GLY A 127 -3.00 10.07 12.61
C GLY A 127 -3.22 8.84 11.73
N GLU A 128 -4.46 8.51 11.41
CA GLU A 128 -4.80 7.43 10.48
C GLU A 128 -4.53 7.84 9.03
N LEU A 129 -4.34 6.84 8.15
CA LEU A 129 -4.17 7.07 6.73
C LEU A 129 -5.50 7.49 6.11
N ALA A 130 -5.49 8.61 5.41
CA ALA A 130 -6.62 9.11 4.63
C ALA A 130 -6.58 8.58 3.18
N ALA A 131 -5.38 8.53 2.61
CA ALA A 131 -5.06 7.98 1.31
C ALA A 131 -3.57 7.58 1.30
N GLY A 132 -3.17 6.71 0.37
CA GLY A 132 -1.77 6.33 0.28
C GLY A 132 -1.52 5.20 -0.69
N GLU A 133 -0.24 5.01 -1.02
CA GLU A 133 0.26 3.81 -1.68
C GLU A 133 1.54 3.42 -0.94
N LEU A 134 1.43 2.35 -0.16
CA LEU A 134 2.48 1.83 0.69
C LEU A 134 2.88 0.45 0.21
N ALA A 135 4.18 0.22 0.12
CA ALA A 135 4.76 -1.11 0.03
C ALA A 135 5.27 -1.52 1.42
N PHE A 136 4.93 -2.72 1.86
CA PHE A 136 5.43 -3.31 3.10
C PHE A 136 6.51 -4.33 2.75
N GLY A 137 7.66 -4.23 3.39
CA GLY A 137 8.81 -5.08 3.09
C GLY A 137 9.74 -5.19 4.29
N GLN A 138 10.56 -6.23 4.30
CA GLN A 138 11.51 -6.47 5.40
C GLN A 138 12.67 -5.48 5.30
N PHE A 139 12.66 -4.44 6.14
CA PHE A 139 13.80 -3.55 6.33
C PHE A 139 14.62 -4.01 7.55
N LEU A 140 15.92 -3.73 7.54
CA LEU A 140 16.80 -3.78 8.69
C LEU A 140 16.49 -2.60 9.63
N ALA A 141 16.92 -2.71 10.89
CA ALA A 141 16.69 -1.66 11.90
C ALA A 141 17.35 -0.30 11.56
N ASN A 142 18.24 -0.25 10.57
CA ASN A 142 18.86 0.97 10.05
C ASN A 142 18.09 1.57 8.86
N GLY A 143 16.91 1.05 8.50
CA GLY A 143 16.09 1.54 7.39
C GLY A 143 16.48 1.01 6.01
N GLN A 144 17.49 0.15 5.93
CA GLN A 144 17.89 -0.49 4.68
C GLN A 144 16.93 -1.66 4.36
N LEU A 145 16.49 -1.78 3.11
CA LEU A 145 15.84 -2.98 2.61
C LEU A 145 16.72 -4.20 2.91
N THR A 146 16.13 -5.27 3.41
CA THR A 146 16.75 -6.59 3.34
C THR A 146 16.75 -7.06 1.88
N PHE A 147 17.56 -8.07 1.57
CA PHE A 147 17.52 -8.75 0.28
C PHE A 147 16.10 -9.20 -0.10
N ALA A 148 15.33 -9.71 0.87
CA ALA A 148 13.95 -10.11 0.66
C ALA A 148 13.04 -8.91 0.30
N GLY A 149 13.25 -7.77 0.96
CA GLY A 149 12.56 -6.51 0.65
C GLY A 149 12.91 -5.97 -0.74
N ALA A 150 14.20 -5.96 -1.10
CA ALA A 150 14.66 -5.51 -2.42
C ALA A 150 14.12 -6.39 -3.55
N ASN A 151 14.16 -7.72 -3.39
CA ASN A 151 13.56 -8.67 -4.34
C ASN A 151 12.04 -8.43 -4.50
N GLN A 152 11.33 -8.19 -3.40
CA GLN A 152 9.90 -7.91 -3.44
C GLN A 152 9.60 -6.61 -4.21
N VAL A 153 10.35 -5.53 -3.94
CA VAL A 153 10.23 -4.25 -4.65
C VAL A 153 10.50 -4.44 -6.15
N LEU A 154 11.57 -5.15 -6.52
CA LEU A 154 11.89 -5.38 -7.94
C LEU A 154 10.75 -6.12 -8.66
N ARG A 155 10.16 -7.14 -8.04
CA ARG A 155 9.04 -7.90 -8.63
C ARG A 155 7.77 -7.06 -8.79
N ILE A 156 7.57 -6.05 -7.93
CA ILE A 156 6.48 -5.08 -8.08
C ILE A 156 6.77 -4.14 -9.27
N LEU A 157 8.00 -3.62 -9.36
CA LEU A 157 8.40 -2.67 -10.40
C LEU A 157 8.54 -3.32 -11.78
N ARG A 158 8.85 -4.62 -11.84
CA ARG A 158 9.00 -5.42 -13.06
C ARG A 158 8.22 -6.74 -12.91
N PRO A 159 6.88 -6.71 -13.06
CA PRO A 159 6.08 -7.92 -12.97
C PRO A 159 6.53 -8.98 -13.98
N GLY A 160 6.77 -10.20 -13.50
CA GLY A 160 7.25 -11.30 -14.33
C GLY A 160 8.78 -11.39 -14.44
N ALA A 161 9.53 -10.40 -13.94
CA ALA A 161 10.98 -10.50 -13.86
C ALA A 161 11.39 -11.62 -12.90
N GLN A 162 12.38 -12.40 -13.32
CA GLN A 162 12.98 -13.48 -12.55
C GLN A 162 14.39 -13.05 -12.17
N LEU A 163 14.60 -12.77 -10.89
CA LEU A 163 15.91 -12.43 -10.35
C LEU A 163 16.88 -13.60 -10.52
N ASP A 164 18.05 -13.36 -11.10
CA ASP A 164 19.15 -14.33 -11.17
C ASP A 164 20.10 -14.15 -9.98
N GLY A 165 20.38 -12.90 -9.59
CA GLY A 165 21.15 -12.56 -8.40
C GLY A 165 21.08 -11.07 -8.06
N MET A 166 21.40 -10.71 -6.82
CA MET A 166 21.71 -9.32 -6.46
C MET A 166 22.66 -9.29 -5.27
N ASP A 167 23.46 -8.25 -5.17
CA ASP A 167 24.35 -7.96 -4.05
C ASP A 167 24.14 -6.52 -3.58
N LEU A 168 24.50 -6.25 -2.32
CA LEU A 168 24.48 -4.90 -1.78
C LEU A 168 25.86 -4.27 -1.99
N ASP A 169 25.89 -3.10 -2.62
CA ASP A 169 27.11 -2.31 -2.81
C ASP A 169 26.96 -0.87 -2.29
N ASP A 170 28.09 -0.18 -2.15
CA ASP A 170 28.19 1.25 -1.82
C ASP A 170 28.69 1.99 -3.06
N ASP A 171 27.77 2.70 -3.74
CA ASP A 171 28.08 3.56 -4.87
C ASP A 171 28.09 5.03 -4.42
N ASP A 172 29.27 5.64 -4.40
CA ASP A 172 29.50 7.04 -3.99
C ASP A 172 28.81 7.44 -2.66
N GLY A 173 28.73 6.52 -1.69
CA GLY A 173 28.09 6.73 -0.39
C GLY A 173 26.58 6.47 -0.37
N MET A 174 26.02 5.93 -1.45
CA MET A 174 24.65 5.44 -1.55
C MET A 174 24.67 3.91 -1.56
N LEU A 175 23.99 3.30 -0.59
CA LEU A 175 23.81 1.85 -0.62
C LEU A 175 22.80 1.46 -1.71
N VAL A 176 23.20 0.54 -2.57
CA VAL A 176 22.39 0.03 -3.69
C VAL A 176 22.35 -1.48 -3.68
N TYR A 177 21.23 -2.05 -4.10
CA TYR A 177 21.17 -3.44 -4.55
C TYR A 177 21.38 -3.46 -6.06
N GLU A 178 22.52 -3.99 -6.49
CA GLU A 178 22.86 -4.22 -7.89
C GLU A 178 22.64 -5.70 -8.23
N GLY A 179 22.13 -6.02 -9.42
CA GLY A 179 21.98 -7.40 -9.82
C GLY A 179 21.36 -7.62 -11.19
N ASP A 180 21.11 -8.90 -11.48
CA ASP A 180 20.65 -9.39 -12.77
C ASP A 180 19.25 -9.99 -12.68
N ALA A 181 18.43 -9.72 -13.70
CA ALA A 181 17.09 -10.27 -13.80
C ALA A 181 16.67 -10.57 -15.25
N TRP A 182 15.93 -11.65 -15.41
CA TRP A 182 15.35 -12.07 -16.69
C TRP A 182 13.91 -11.59 -16.84
N LEU A 183 13.60 -10.91 -17.93
CA LEU A 183 12.25 -10.50 -18.29
C LEU A 183 12.01 -10.68 -19.80
N ASP A 184 10.92 -11.37 -20.14
CA ASP A 184 10.54 -11.68 -21.53
C ASP A 184 11.65 -12.33 -22.38
N GLY A 185 12.49 -13.15 -21.73
CA GLY A 185 13.60 -13.87 -22.37
C GLY A 185 14.85 -13.03 -22.61
N GLN A 186 14.92 -11.82 -22.05
CA GLN A 186 16.08 -10.93 -22.07
C GLN A 186 16.62 -10.74 -20.66
N GLU A 187 17.94 -10.61 -20.54
CA GLU A 187 18.64 -10.27 -19.31
C GLU A 187 18.69 -8.76 -19.12
N TYR A 188 18.66 -8.32 -17.87
CA TYR A 188 18.72 -6.93 -17.47
C TYR A 188 19.59 -6.80 -16.23
N GLU A 189 20.50 -5.84 -16.27
CA GLU A 189 21.18 -5.32 -15.09
C GLU A 189 20.32 -4.23 -14.45
N PHE A 190 20.29 -4.19 -13.13
CA PHE A 190 19.51 -3.21 -12.40
C PHE A 190 20.22 -2.72 -11.15
N GLU A 191 19.88 -1.49 -10.76
CA GLU A 191 20.27 -0.91 -9.49
C GLU A 191 19.04 -0.42 -8.74
N LEU A 192 18.93 -0.77 -7.47
CA LEU A 192 17.86 -0.36 -6.58
C LEU A 192 18.45 0.36 -5.37
N ASP A 193 17.98 1.57 -5.08
CA ASP A 193 18.33 2.28 -3.85
C ASP A 193 17.94 1.43 -2.63
N ALA A 194 18.94 1.05 -1.82
CA ALA A 194 18.74 0.10 -0.73
C ALA A 194 17.96 0.70 0.44
N HIS A 195 17.77 2.02 0.54
CA HIS A 195 16.96 2.65 1.58
C HIS A 195 15.55 2.96 1.09
N THR A 196 15.43 3.45 -0.16
CA THR A 196 14.14 3.92 -0.68
C THR A 196 13.39 2.91 -1.53
N GLY A 197 14.07 1.87 -2.03
CA GLY A 197 13.50 0.95 -3.00
C GLY A 197 13.24 1.58 -4.37
N ARG A 198 13.85 2.73 -4.67
CA ARG A 198 13.76 3.35 -6.00
C ARG A 198 14.65 2.59 -6.97
N LEU A 199 14.10 2.17 -8.10
CA LEU A 199 14.88 1.63 -9.20
C LEU A 199 15.66 2.77 -9.88
N LEU A 200 16.97 2.71 -9.75
CA LEU A 200 17.91 3.69 -10.29
C LEU A 200 18.25 3.34 -11.73
N GLU A 201 18.48 2.05 -11.98
CA GLU A 201 18.87 1.53 -13.29
C GLU A 201 18.07 0.27 -13.65
N TRP A 202 17.84 0.10 -14.95
CA TRP A 202 17.25 -1.08 -15.57
C TRP A 202 17.66 -1.08 -17.04
N GLU A 203 18.84 -1.63 -17.31
CA GLU A 203 19.44 -1.69 -18.64
C GLU A 203 19.48 -3.14 -19.13
N ARG A 204 19.38 -3.32 -20.45
CA ARG A 204 19.50 -4.64 -21.06
C ARG A 204 20.98 -4.89 -21.35
N ASP A 205 21.49 -6.02 -20.89
CA ASP A 205 22.81 -6.54 -21.27
C ASP A 205 22.84 -7.06 -22.73
#